data_AF-A0A2V1BP89-F1
#
_entry.id   AF-A0A2V1BP89-F1
#
_cell.length_a   1.000
_cell.length_b   1.000
_cell.length_c   1.000
_cell.angle_alpha   90.00
_cell.angle_beta   90.00
_cell.angle_gamma   90.00
#
_symmetry.space_group_name_H-M   'P 1'
#
loop_
_entity.id
_entity.type
_entity.pdbx_description
1 polymer ?
#
loop_
_entity_poly.entity_id
_entity_poly.type
_entity_poly.pdbx_seq_one_letter_code
_entity_poly.pdbx_strand_id
1 'polypeptide(L)'
;MASDTDPEPLVVKLTLPGFTADTRLKVFSVKFHTHSMLLKIHSAFFRKFLDSPDKLKSKTGGSAFKHEWVTQKQPDDIVEFKKPIDSEVLHFKMLLQAMYNEPIEFEDCNDLRQLTELADYYCALKVVSFALDATIGRGAFPFSQLQKQPCEMLQVAARLRHPRLFRECLILSIGPFSKPKIHMIEDPKLHKLAKYAHAQVGLLAAEAQIEIINVMEPYRLSNPKLRNEMQARIEDAGVMCRKDPRTAAYLPAYYRKLWDFKYDGIVTANPFRKPLSEVMANHLTFNRGYEAGEGQFRDFFFCGQILNEELPWNAGEKDW
;
A
#
# COMPACT_ATOMS: atom_id res chain seq x y z
N MET A 1 30.77 -0.67 47.17
CA MET A 1 30.77 -1.52 45.96
C MET A 1 29.31 -1.80 45.62
N ALA A 2 28.71 -0.97 44.78
CA ALA A 2 27.38 -1.24 44.24
C ALA A 2 27.55 -2.30 43.16
N SER A 3 26.86 -3.43 43.30
CA SER A 3 26.79 -4.45 42.27
C SER A 3 26.04 -3.87 41.08
N ASP A 4 26.77 -3.52 40.04
CA ASP A 4 26.24 -3.25 38.71
C ASP A 4 25.71 -4.58 38.15
N THR A 5 24.51 -4.96 38.58
CA THR A 5 23.77 -6.04 37.95
C THR A 5 23.22 -5.47 36.66
N ASP A 6 23.91 -5.76 35.55
CA ASP A 6 23.39 -5.56 34.19
C ASP A 6 21.92 -6.03 34.15
N PRO A 7 20.97 -5.21 33.67
CA PRO A 7 19.57 -5.60 33.63
C PRO A 7 19.41 -6.90 32.84
N GLU A 8 18.61 -7.82 33.37
CA GLU A 8 18.35 -9.11 32.74
C GLU A 8 17.85 -8.89 31.29
N PRO A 9 18.47 -9.52 30.28
CA PRO A 9 18.14 -9.23 28.90
C PRO A 9 16.71 -9.64 28.59
N LEU A 10 15.94 -8.72 27.99
CA LEU A 10 14.54 -8.96 27.61
C LEU A 10 14.43 -10.22 26.74
N VAL A 11 13.56 -11.15 27.12
CA VAL A 11 13.32 -12.40 26.39
C VAL A 11 11.92 -12.40 25.79
N VAL A 12 11.85 -12.46 24.46
CA VAL A 12 10.61 -12.65 23.70
C VAL A 12 10.50 -14.12 23.31
N LYS A 13 9.43 -14.79 23.73
CA LYS A 13 9.17 -16.20 23.39
C LYS A 13 8.05 -16.27 22.37
N LEU A 14 8.34 -16.80 21.18
CA LEU A 14 7.32 -17.11 20.19
C LEU A 14 6.88 -18.57 20.37
N THR A 15 5.57 -18.79 20.35
CA THR A 15 4.98 -20.10 20.67
C THR A 15 4.44 -20.78 19.42
N LEU A 16 4.74 -22.06 19.25
CA LEU A 16 4.11 -22.91 18.25
C LEU A 16 3.50 -24.12 18.98
N PRO A 17 2.16 -24.31 18.94
CA PRO A 17 1.50 -25.37 19.70
C PRO A 17 2.10 -26.75 19.46
N GLY A 18 2.48 -27.45 20.52
CA GLY A 18 3.07 -28.79 20.45
C GLY A 18 4.59 -28.82 20.18
N PHE A 19 5.24 -27.67 20.04
CA PHE A 19 6.68 -27.57 19.80
C PHE A 19 7.38 -26.76 20.89
N THR A 20 8.65 -27.09 21.13
CA THR A 20 9.54 -26.32 22.00
C THR A 20 10.48 -25.48 21.13
N ALA A 21 10.73 -24.24 21.54
CA ALA A 21 11.66 -23.37 20.83
C ALA A 21 13.07 -23.97 20.83
N ASP A 22 13.65 -24.15 19.65
CA ASP A 22 14.95 -24.81 19.43
C ASP A 22 16.04 -23.82 18.99
N THR A 23 15.67 -22.56 18.78
CA THR A 23 16.54 -21.51 18.24
C THR A 23 16.50 -20.26 19.11
N ARG A 24 17.67 -19.71 19.43
CA ARG A 24 17.83 -18.43 20.12
C ARG A 24 18.47 -17.40 19.19
N LEU A 25 17.75 -16.31 18.94
CA LEU A 25 18.27 -15.17 18.17
C LEU A 25 18.50 -14.00 19.14
N LYS A 26 19.70 -13.43 19.15
CA LYS A 26 20.04 -12.24 19.93
C LYS A 26 20.13 -11.04 18.99
N VAL A 27 19.18 -10.13 19.13
CA VAL A 27 19.12 -8.86 18.39
C VAL A 27 19.32 -7.75 19.41
N PHE A 28 20.51 -7.15 19.38
CA PHE A 28 20.99 -6.21 20.40
C PHE A 28 20.91 -6.81 21.82
N SER A 29 20.16 -6.17 22.73
CA SER A 29 19.93 -6.60 24.11
C SER A 29 18.77 -7.60 24.25
N VAL A 30 18.01 -7.86 23.17
CA VAL A 30 16.82 -8.71 23.21
C VAL A 30 17.11 -10.11 22.69
N LYS A 31 16.62 -11.12 23.41
CA LYS A 31 16.69 -12.53 23.02
C LYS A 31 15.33 -12.99 22.53
N PHE A 32 15.28 -13.58 21.35
CA PHE A 32 14.10 -14.21 20.78
C PHE A 32 14.26 -15.73 20.83
N HIS A 33 13.32 -16.42 21.47
CA HIS A 33 13.22 -17.87 21.43
C HIS A 33 12.23 -18.27 20.33
N THR A 34 12.73 -19.01 19.34
CA THR A 34 12.02 -19.30 18.08
C THR A 34 12.20 -20.76 17.66
N HIS A 35 11.53 -21.15 16.57
CA HIS A 35 11.55 -22.47 15.97
C HIS A 35 12.26 -22.40 14.62
N SER A 36 13.37 -23.14 14.48
CA SER A 36 14.20 -23.19 13.28
C SER A 36 13.38 -23.55 12.03
N MET A 37 12.41 -24.44 12.18
CA MET A 37 11.52 -24.86 11.10
C MET A 37 10.81 -23.68 10.43
N LEU A 38 10.19 -22.79 11.21
CA LEU A 38 9.46 -21.63 10.66
C LEU A 38 10.42 -20.64 9.99
N LEU A 39 11.57 -20.37 10.61
CA LEU A 39 12.60 -19.51 10.02
C LEU A 39 13.05 -20.04 8.65
N LYS A 40 13.31 -21.34 8.53
CA LYS A 40 13.78 -21.96 7.26
C LYS A 40 12.69 -22.04 6.19
N ILE A 41 11.43 -22.19 6.57
CA ILE A 41 10.28 -22.17 5.65
C ILE A 41 10.17 -20.79 5.01
N HIS A 42 10.24 -19.73 5.83
CA HIS A 42 9.92 -18.37 5.40
C HIS A 42 11.11 -17.51 4.98
N SER A 43 12.34 -17.97 5.18
CA SER A 43 13.56 -17.21 4.85
C SER A 43 14.64 -18.09 4.25
N ALA A 44 15.05 -17.76 3.03
CA ALA A 44 16.20 -18.42 2.39
C ALA A 44 17.51 -18.14 3.15
N PHE A 45 17.65 -16.95 3.75
CA PHE A 45 18.76 -16.60 4.61
C PHE A 45 18.88 -17.59 5.78
N PHE A 46 17.81 -17.78 6.56
CA PHE A 46 17.85 -18.67 7.72
C PHE A 46 18.01 -20.13 7.32
N ARG A 47 17.46 -20.55 6.17
CA ARG A 47 17.70 -21.89 5.60
C ARG A 47 19.19 -22.13 5.35
N LYS A 48 19.83 -21.24 4.58
CA LYS A 48 21.27 -21.33 4.30
C LYS A 48 22.12 -21.23 5.57
N PHE A 49 21.76 -20.32 6.47
CA PHE A 49 22.50 -20.06 7.69
C PHE A 49 22.42 -21.24 8.67
N LEU A 50 21.22 -21.76 8.95
CA LEU A 50 21.01 -22.81 9.96
C LEU A 50 21.40 -24.21 9.48
N ASP A 51 21.37 -24.46 8.17
CA ASP A 51 21.77 -25.74 7.56
C ASP A 51 23.26 -25.76 7.16
N SER A 52 24.03 -24.69 7.43
CA SER A 52 25.46 -24.63 7.10
C SER A 52 26.27 -25.67 7.92
N PRO A 53 27.13 -26.47 7.26
CA PRO A 53 27.94 -27.49 7.93
C PRO A 53 28.93 -26.89 8.95
N ASP A 54 29.36 -25.64 8.75
CA ASP A 54 30.26 -24.95 9.70
C ASP A 54 29.58 -24.63 11.04
N LYS A 55 28.25 -24.75 11.10
CA LYS A 55 27.46 -24.60 12.34
C LYS A 55 27.20 -25.91 13.05
N LEU A 56 27.92 -26.97 12.70
CA LEU A 56 27.85 -28.27 13.37
C LEU A 56 28.05 -28.12 14.89
N LYS A 57 26.90 -28.01 15.57
CA LYS A 57 26.66 -28.05 17.00
C LYS A 57 27.35 -26.92 17.75
N SER A 58 26.59 -25.93 18.22
CA SER A 58 27.04 -25.18 19.40
C SER A 58 27.29 -26.20 20.51
N LYS A 59 28.57 -26.56 20.71
CA LYS A 59 29.05 -27.27 21.89
C LYS A 59 28.92 -26.32 23.08
N THR A 60 27.70 -26.07 23.52
CA THR A 60 27.42 -25.59 24.87
C THR A 60 26.75 -26.75 25.56
N GLY A 61 27.55 -27.63 26.15
CA GLY A 61 27.06 -28.67 27.05
C GLY A 61 26.26 -27.99 28.16
N GLY A 62 24.92 -28.04 28.07
CA GLY A 62 23.98 -27.43 29.01
C GLY A 62 22.90 -26.52 28.41
N SER A 63 22.99 -26.10 27.14
CA SER A 63 21.96 -25.25 26.51
C SER A 63 20.83 -26.07 25.89
N ALA A 64 19.57 -25.75 26.20
CA ALA A 64 18.37 -26.36 25.60
C ALA A 64 18.14 -25.96 24.13
N PHE A 65 18.90 -24.99 23.61
CA PHE A 65 18.76 -24.49 22.23
C PHE A 65 19.78 -25.14 21.30
N LYS A 66 19.30 -25.56 20.12
CA LYS A 66 20.08 -26.18 19.06
C LYS A 66 20.87 -25.16 18.24
N HIS A 67 20.35 -23.93 18.13
CA HIS A 67 20.93 -22.86 17.33
C HIS A 67 21.01 -21.55 18.12
N GLU A 68 22.11 -20.83 17.94
CA GLU A 68 22.29 -19.46 18.44
C GLU A 68 22.78 -18.53 17.33
N TRP A 69 22.17 -17.36 17.22
CA TRP A 69 22.60 -16.27 16.34
C TRP A 69 22.67 -14.96 17.09
N VAL A 70 23.65 -14.13 16.77
CA VAL A 70 23.78 -12.76 17.25
C VAL A 70 23.92 -11.86 16.04
N THR A 71 23.20 -10.75 16.00
CA THR A 71 23.40 -9.73 14.98
C THR A 71 24.84 -9.19 15.09
N GLN A 72 25.72 -9.61 14.18
CA GLN A 72 27.07 -9.03 14.05
C GLN A 72 26.97 -7.80 13.14
N LYS A 73 27.26 -6.61 13.68
CA LYS A 73 27.62 -5.46 12.84
C LYS A 73 28.96 -5.79 12.17
N GLN A 74 29.03 -5.76 10.84
CA GLN A 74 30.32 -5.73 10.15
C GLN A 74 30.97 -4.35 10.36
N PRO A 75 32.28 -4.27 10.62
CA PRO A 75 32.96 -3.00 10.91
C PRO A 75 33.04 -2.03 9.71
N ASP A 76 32.78 -2.49 8.48
CA ASP A 76 32.93 -1.65 7.28
C ASP A 76 31.62 -0.98 6.80
N ASP A 77 30.46 -1.29 7.41
CA ASP A 77 29.16 -0.67 7.10
C ASP A 77 28.85 0.57 7.97
N ILE A 78 29.88 1.28 8.44
CA ILE A 78 29.73 2.56 9.15
C ILE A 78 29.43 3.68 8.14
N VAL A 79 28.29 3.57 7.46
CA VAL A 79 27.53 4.74 7.03
C VAL A 79 26.34 4.82 7.98
N GLU A 80 26.53 5.59 9.04
CA GLU A 80 25.58 6.00 10.08
C GLU A 80 24.10 5.58 9.89
N PHE A 81 23.74 4.35 10.30
CA PHE A 81 22.34 4.06 10.65
C PHE A 81 22.05 4.63 12.05
N LYS A 82 21.69 5.92 12.11
CA LYS A 82 21.20 6.63 13.32
C LYS A 82 19.74 6.28 13.64
N LYS A 83 19.39 5.00 13.76
CA LYS A 83 18.05 4.62 14.24
C LYS A 83 18.10 4.21 15.72
N PRO A 84 17.09 4.55 16.53
CA PRO A 84 17.00 4.06 17.90
C PRO A 84 16.99 2.53 17.88
N ILE A 85 17.82 1.92 18.73
CA ILE A 85 17.99 0.47 18.87
C ILE A 85 16.64 -0.25 19.05
N ASP A 86 15.66 0.41 19.67
CA ASP A 86 14.30 -0.11 19.88
C ASP A 86 13.51 -0.31 18.58
N SER A 87 13.76 0.53 17.56
CA SER A 87 13.07 0.44 16.27
C SER A 87 13.46 -0.84 15.53
N GLU A 88 14.74 -1.17 15.45
CA GLU A 88 15.18 -2.38 14.73
C GLU A 88 14.71 -3.66 15.43
N VAL A 89 14.72 -3.68 16.77
CA VAL A 89 14.16 -4.79 17.56
C VAL A 89 12.67 -4.95 17.29
N LEU A 90 11.92 -3.84 17.19
CA LEU A 90 10.50 -3.84 16.86
C LEU A 90 10.26 -4.44 15.46
N HIS A 91 10.95 -3.95 14.43
CA HIS A 91 10.76 -4.45 13.06
C HIS A 91 11.20 -5.91 12.91
N PHE A 92 12.24 -6.34 13.64
CA PHE A 92 12.64 -7.75 13.70
C PHE A 92 11.57 -8.61 14.38
N LYS A 93 10.97 -8.13 15.47
CA LYS A 93 9.81 -8.79 16.09
C LYS A 93 8.66 -8.90 15.11
N MET A 94 8.32 -7.84 14.36
CA MET A 94 7.26 -7.86 13.35
C MET A 94 7.54 -8.87 12.24
N LEU A 95 8.78 -8.98 11.79
CA LEU A 95 9.17 -10.00 10.81
C LEU A 95 8.94 -11.41 11.36
N LEU A 96 9.32 -11.66 12.62
CA LEU A 96 9.05 -12.95 13.25
C LEU A 96 7.54 -13.18 13.43
N GLN A 97 6.76 -12.17 13.80
CA GLN A 97 5.30 -12.28 13.87
C GLN A 97 4.72 -12.69 12.52
N ALA A 98 5.20 -12.10 11.41
CA ALA A 98 4.84 -12.52 10.06
C ALA A 98 5.11 -14.01 9.83
N MET A 99 6.30 -14.49 10.20
CA MET A 99 6.69 -15.91 10.08
C MET A 99 5.85 -16.87 10.93
N TYR A 100 5.25 -16.39 12.02
CA TYR A 100 4.38 -17.16 12.90
C TYR A 100 2.89 -16.98 12.57
N ASN A 101 2.58 -16.20 11.53
CA ASN A 101 1.21 -15.79 11.22
C ASN A 101 0.51 -15.11 12.42
N GLU A 102 1.29 -14.40 13.25
CA GLU A 102 0.80 -13.57 14.33
C GLU A 102 0.37 -12.19 13.80
N PRO A 103 -0.54 -11.49 14.49
CA PRO A 103 -0.96 -10.14 14.10
C PRO A 103 0.23 -9.17 14.11
N ILE A 104 0.31 -8.33 13.08
CA ILE A 104 1.26 -7.22 12.98
C ILE A 104 0.47 -5.93 13.07
N GLU A 105 0.95 -4.99 13.86
CA GLU A 105 0.39 -3.66 14.00
C GLU A 105 1.39 -2.65 13.43
N PHE A 106 0.91 -1.76 12.58
CA PHE A 106 1.71 -0.68 12.01
C PHE A 106 1.26 0.63 12.64
N GLU A 107 2.17 1.36 13.26
CA GLU A 107 1.89 2.71 13.75
C GLU A 107 1.76 3.68 12.57
N ASP A 108 2.65 3.53 11.59
CA ASP A 108 2.68 4.33 10.38
C ASP A 108 3.21 3.54 9.17
N CYS A 109 3.39 4.21 8.03
CA CYS A 109 3.97 3.53 6.86
C CYS A 109 5.50 3.40 6.92
N ASN A 110 6.17 4.10 7.84
CA ASN A 110 7.60 3.91 8.05
C ASN A 110 7.87 2.51 8.60
N ASP A 111 7.00 1.99 9.46
CA ASP A 111 7.08 0.60 9.92
C ASP A 111 7.06 -0.41 8.78
N LEU A 112 6.17 -0.23 7.80
CA LEU A 112 6.11 -1.13 6.64
C LEU A 112 7.38 -1.01 5.79
N ARG A 113 7.90 0.20 5.57
CA ARG A 113 9.17 0.41 4.85
C ARG A 113 10.32 -0.30 5.54
N GLN A 114 10.49 -0.12 6.85
CA GLN A 114 11.55 -0.73 7.63
C GLN A 114 11.43 -2.25 7.66
N LEU A 115 10.22 -2.77 7.87
CA LEU A 115 9.95 -4.20 7.80
C LEU A 115 10.26 -4.77 6.42
N THR A 116 10.01 -4.02 5.34
CA THR A 116 10.32 -4.45 3.97
C THR A 116 11.83 -4.51 3.73
N GLU A 117 12.59 -3.51 4.18
CA GLU A 117 14.07 -3.51 4.11
C GLU A 117 14.65 -4.71 4.85
N LEU A 118 14.14 -4.97 6.05
CA LEU A 118 14.57 -6.09 6.87
C LEU A 118 14.20 -7.44 6.24
N ALA A 119 12.98 -7.56 5.72
CA ALA A 119 12.51 -8.76 5.05
C ALA A 119 13.30 -9.04 3.77
N ASP A 120 13.73 -8.01 3.03
CA ASP A 120 14.60 -8.21 1.88
C ASP A 120 15.97 -8.77 2.30
N TYR A 121 16.58 -8.18 3.33
CA TYR A 121 17.85 -8.67 3.90
C TYR A 121 17.76 -10.15 4.33
N TYR A 122 16.68 -10.53 5.02
CA TYR A 122 16.45 -11.92 5.43
C TYR A 122 15.81 -12.80 4.34
N CYS A 123 15.65 -12.31 3.11
CA CYS A 123 15.03 -13.03 2.01
C CYS A 123 13.66 -13.63 2.40
N ALA A 124 12.80 -12.78 2.96
CA ALA A 124 11.53 -13.10 3.61
C ALA A 124 10.38 -12.15 3.18
N LEU A 125 10.54 -11.42 2.07
CA LEU A 125 9.52 -10.46 1.58
C LEU A 125 8.14 -11.10 1.41
N LYS A 126 8.10 -12.32 0.89
CA LYS A 126 6.86 -13.06 0.64
C LYS A 126 6.01 -13.25 1.89
N VAL A 127 6.61 -13.58 3.04
CA VAL A 127 5.84 -13.78 4.28
C VAL A 127 5.29 -12.46 4.82
N VAL A 128 6.02 -11.36 4.65
CA VAL A 128 5.53 -10.01 4.99
C VAL A 128 4.38 -9.61 4.08
N SER A 129 4.48 -9.89 2.78
CA SER A 129 3.41 -9.65 1.81
C SER A 129 2.11 -10.38 2.23
N PHE A 130 2.18 -11.65 2.61
CA PHE A 130 1.01 -12.38 3.11
C PHE A 130 0.46 -11.85 4.45
N ALA A 131 1.34 -11.50 5.39
CA ALA A 131 0.90 -10.95 6.68
C ALA A 131 0.20 -9.59 6.52
N LEU A 132 0.59 -8.81 5.51
CA LEU A 132 -0.03 -7.54 5.19
C LEU A 132 -1.49 -7.68 4.76
N ASP A 133 -1.84 -8.72 3.98
CA ASP A 133 -3.24 -9.00 3.60
C ASP A 133 -4.13 -9.23 4.83
N ALA A 134 -3.63 -9.98 5.82
CA ALA A 134 -4.33 -10.22 7.07
C ALA A 134 -4.47 -8.94 7.92
N THR A 135 -3.48 -8.05 7.84
CA THR A 135 -3.48 -6.77 8.57
C THR A 135 -4.48 -5.79 7.95
N ILE A 136 -4.49 -5.68 6.62
CA ILE A 136 -5.47 -4.89 5.87
C ILE A 136 -6.89 -5.42 6.11
N GLY A 137 -7.08 -6.75 6.09
CA GLY A 137 -8.39 -7.37 6.32
C GLY A 137 -9.00 -7.06 7.69
N ARG A 138 -8.16 -6.77 8.69
CA ARG A 138 -8.58 -6.34 10.04
C ARG A 138 -8.79 -4.83 10.17
N GLY A 139 -8.48 -4.05 9.13
CA GLY A 139 -8.52 -2.59 9.20
C GLY A 139 -7.41 -1.97 10.06
N ALA A 140 -6.35 -2.72 10.37
CA ALA A 140 -5.24 -2.26 11.22
C ALA A 140 -4.11 -1.55 10.45
N PHE A 141 -4.30 -1.30 9.14
CA PHE A 141 -3.31 -0.62 8.31
C PHE A 141 -3.54 0.91 8.28
N PRO A 142 -2.49 1.75 8.46
CA PRO A 142 -2.62 3.20 8.60
C PRO A 142 -2.90 3.91 7.26
N PHE A 143 -4.12 3.77 6.73
CA PHE A 143 -4.51 4.32 5.43
C PHE A 143 -4.40 5.85 5.35
N SER A 144 -4.63 6.57 6.45
CA SER A 144 -4.47 8.03 6.48
C SER A 144 -3.03 8.47 6.23
N GLN A 145 -2.04 7.67 6.64
CA GLN A 145 -0.62 7.93 6.37
C GLN A 145 -0.25 7.53 4.93
N LEU A 146 -0.86 6.48 4.38
CA LEU A 146 -0.68 6.06 2.98
C LEU A 146 -0.95 7.23 2.01
N GLN A 147 -2.02 7.99 2.25
CA GLN A 147 -2.42 9.14 1.43
C GLN A 147 -1.37 10.27 1.39
N LYS A 148 -0.55 10.38 2.44
CA LYS A 148 0.49 11.42 2.53
C LYS A 148 1.70 11.07 1.67
N GLN A 149 2.04 9.79 1.58
CA GLN A 149 3.24 9.27 0.91
C GLN A 149 2.95 8.12 -0.07
N PRO A 150 2.01 8.28 -1.03
CA PRO A 150 1.59 7.18 -1.89
C PRO A 150 2.70 6.73 -2.85
N CYS A 151 3.55 7.65 -3.32
CA CYS A 151 4.63 7.34 -4.26
C CYS A 151 5.75 6.52 -3.60
N GLU A 152 6.06 6.80 -2.34
CA GLU A 152 7.01 6.00 -1.56
C GLU A 152 6.44 4.61 -1.29
N MET A 153 5.17 4.55 -0.87
CA MET A 153 4.51 3.27 -0.60
C MET A 153 4.23 2.45 -1.86
N LEU A 154 4.17 3.07 -3.05
CA LEU A 154 4.14 2.36 -4.32
C LEU A 154 5.43 1.54 -4.53
N GLN A 155 6.58 2.11 -4.19
CA GLN A 155 7.88 1.44 -4.30
C GLN A 155 8.00 0.30 -3.27
N VAL A 156 7.55 0.54 -2.03
CA VAL A 156 7.48 -0.50 -0.99
C VAL A 156 6.57 -1.65 -1.42
N ALA A 157 5.38 -1.33 -1.94
CA ALA A 157 4.44 -2.33 -2.44
C ALA A 157 5.01 -3.12 -3.62
N ALA A 158 5.81 -2.48 -4.48
CA ALA A 158 6.49 -3.15 -5.58
C ALA A 158 7.53 -4.15 -5.10
N ARG A 159 8.34 -3.75 -4.10
CA ARG A 159 9.35 -4.63 -3.49
C ARG A 159 8.72 -5.81 -2.76
N LEU A 160 7.64 -5.58 -2.02
CA LEU A 160 6.83 -6.64 -1.40
C LEU A 160 5.98 -7.45 -2.40
N ARG A 161 5.96 -7.05 -3.67
CA ARG A 161 5.09 -7.62 -4.71
C ARG A 161 3.63 -7.78 -4.25
N HIS A 162 3.14 -6.80 -3.50
CA HIS A 162 1.85 -6.87 -2.83
C HIS A 162 0.76 -6.20 -3.69
N PRO A 163 -0.09 -6.96 -4.42
CA PRO A 163 -0.89 -6.39 -5.50
C PRO A 163 -1.95 -5.39 -5.05
N ARG A 164 -2.59 -5.62 -3.90
CA ARG A 164 -3.66 -4.75 -3.39
C ARG A 164 -3.11 -3.38 -2.98
N LEU A 165 -2.10 -3.39 -2.09
CA LEU A 165 -1.36 -2.18 -1.71
C LEU A 165 -0.80 -1.44 -2.93
N PHE A 166 -0.23 -2.16 -3.91
CA PHE A 166 0.33 -1.53 -5.10
C PHE A 166 -0.71 -0.74 -5.89
N ARG A 167 -1.87 -1.33 -6.15
CA ARG A 167 -2.98 -0.65 -6.85
C ARG A 167 -3.48 0.56 -6.06
N GLU A 168 -3.62 0.42 -4.75
CA GLU A 168 -4.03 1.51 -3.86
C GLU A 168 -3.05 2.70 -3.96
N CYS A 169 -1.75 2.42 -3.83
CA CYS A 169 -0.69 3.41 -3.95
C CYS A 169 -0.63 4.04 -5.34
N LEU A 170 -0.86 3.25 -6.40
CA LEU A 170 -0.83 3.73 -7.79
C LEU A 170 -1.95 4.74 -8.03
N ILE A 171 -3.19 4.40 -7.66
CA ILE A 171 -4.35 5.29 -7.79
C ILE A 171 -4.11 6.60 -7.02
N LEU A 172 -3.58 6.51 -5.80
CA LEU A 172 -3.28 7.70 -4.99
C LEU A 172 -2.09 8.52 -5.54
N SER A 173 -1.13 7.89 -6.21
CA SER A 173 0.06 8.55 -6.78
C SER A 173 -0.25 9.34 -8.06
N ILE A 174 -1.23 8.88 -8.83
CA ILE A 174 -1.69 9.58 -10.04
C ILE A 174 -2.68 10.73 -9.73
N GLY A 175 -3.00 10.93 -8.45
CA GLY A 175 -3.73 12.10 -7.96
C GLY A 175 -2.82 13.12 -7.23
N PRO A 176 -3.27 14.36 -7.02
CA PRO A 176 -4.44 15.02 -7.63
C PRO A 176 -4.35 15.06 -9.16
N PHE A 177 -5.44 14.86 -9.88
CA PHE A 177 -5.50 14.72 -11.33
C PHE A 177 -4.89 15.93 -12.06
N SER A 178 -5.15 17.14 -11.55
CA SER A 178 -4.61 18.37 -12.13
C SER A 178 -3.13 18.62 -11.83
N LYS A 179 -2.55 17.94 -10.84
CA LYS A 179 -1.13 18.04 -10.45
C LYS A 179 -0.66 16.73 -9.82
N PRO A 180 -0.49 15.67 -10.63
CA PRO A 180 -0.21 14.33 -10.10
C PRO A 180 1.17 14.29 -9.42
N LYS A 181 1.28 13.48 -8.37
CA LYS A 181 2.53 13.32 -7.59
C LYS A 181 3.55 12.38 -8.24
N ILE A 182 3.29 11.93 -9.47
CA ILE A 182 4.10 10.95 -10.22
C ILE A 182 5.59 11.31 -10.25
N HIS A 183 5.95 12.59 -10.31
CA HIS A 183 7.35 13.06 -10.29
C HIS A 183 8.13 12.71 -9.02
N MET A 184 7.46 12.28 -7.94
CA MET A 184 8.07 11.80 -6.71
C MET A 184 8.42 10.30 -6.74
N ILE A 185 8.09 9.59 -7.83
CA ILE A 185 8.43 8.17 -8.00
C ILE A 185 9.87 8.08 -8.52
N GLU A 186 10.76 7.47 -7.74
CA GLU A 186 12.18 7.37 -8.06
C GLU A 186 12.47 6.27 -9.10
N ASP A 187 11.81 5.11 -8.97
CA ASP A 187 11.98 4.00 -9.90
C ASP A 187 11.45 4.37 -11.31
N PRO A 188 12.30 4.35 -12.36
CA PRO A 188 11.90 4.74 -13.71
C PRO A 188 10.79 3.88 -14.34
N LYS A 189 10.73 2.57 -14.00
CA LYS A 189 9.69 1.66 -14.50
C LYS A 189 8.35 1.99 -13.84
N LEU A 190 8.34 2.19 -12.53
CA LEU A 190 7.14 2.59 -11.79
C LEU A 190 6.66 3.98 -12.22
N HIS A 191 7.59 4.91 -12.45
CA HIS A 191 7.28 6.25 -12.96
C HIS A 191 6.59 6.19 -14.33
N LYS A 192 7.12 5.36 -15.25
CA LYS A 192 6.51 5.14 -16.57
C LYS A 192 5.12 4.53 -16.45
N LEU A 193 4.94 3.52 -15.59
CA LEU A 193 3.65 2.88 -15.34
C LEU A 193 2.63 3.88 -14.77
N ALA A 194 3.03 4.71 -13.80
CA ALA A 194 2.15 5.73 -13.22
C ALA A 194 1.74 6.81 -14.23
N LYS A 195 2.65 7.23 -15.12
CA LYS A 195 2.29 8.12 -16.24
C LYS A 195 1.27 7.48 -17.18
N TYR A 196 1.45 6.20 -17.50
CA TYR A 196 0.51 5.46 -18.34
C TYR A 196 -0.88 5.37 -17.69
N ALA A 197 -0.95 4.99 -16.41
CA ALA A 197 -2.20 4.92 -15.67
C ALA A 197 -2.90 6.29 -15.58
N HIS A 198 -2.16 7.38 -15.36
CA HIS A 198 -2.71 8.74 -15.37
C HIS A 198 -3.27 9.14 -16.75
N ALA A 199 -2.56 8.79 -17.83
CA ALA A 199 -3.02 9.03 -19.19
C ALA A 199 -4.30 8.26 -19.53
N GLN A 200 -4.43 6.99 -19.08
CA GLN A 200 -5.65 6.21 -19.24
C GLN A 200 -6.85 6.86 -18.54
N VAL A 201 -6.66 7.36 -17.31
CA VAL A 201 -7.71 8.13 -16.60
C VAL A 201 -8.08 9.40 -17.39
N GLY A 202 -7.09 10.08 -17.99
CA GLY A 202 -7.34 11.22 -18.87
C GLY A 202 -8.14 10.88 -20.12
N LEU A 203 -7.93 9.71 -20.72
CA LEU A 203 -8.72 9.21 -21.85
C LEU A 203 -10.18 8.95 -21.43
N LEU A 204 -10.40 8.24 -20.32
CA LEU A 204 -11.74 7.98 -19.77
C LEU A 204 -12.50 9.29 -19.49
N ALA A 205 -11.80 10.30 -18.97
CA ALA A 205 -12.39 11.62 -18.75
C ALA A 205 -12.78 12.30 -20.08
N ALA A 206 -11.94 12.23 -21.10
CA ALA A 206 -12.24 12.79 -22.42
C ALA A 206 -13.44 12.09 -23.08
N GLU A 207 -13.51 10.76 -22.99
CA GLU A 207 -14.62 9.95 -23.50
C GLU A 207 -15.93 10.29 -22.78
N ALA A 208 -15.91 10.36 -21.44
CA ALA A 208 -17.05 10.77 -20.64
C ALA A 208 -17.56 12.16 -21.03
N GLN A 209 -16.67 13.10 -21.34
CA GLN A 209 -17.05 14.44 -21.80
C GLN A 209 -17.76 14.42 -23.16
N ILE A 210 -17.31 13.59 -24.11
CA ILE A 210 -17.97 13.40 -25.40
C ILE A 210 -19.37 12.81 -25.19
N GLU A 211 -19.50 11.82 -24.32
CA GLU A 211 -20.79 11.19 -24.01
C GLU A 211 -21.77 12.15 -23.32
N ILE A 212 -21.29 13.04 -22.45
CA ILE A 212 -22.11 14.10 -21.84
C ILE A 212 -22.70 15.03 -22.92
N ILE A 213 -21.94 15.37 -23.95
CA ILE A 213 -22.45 16.20 -25.05
C ILE A 213 -23.51 15.43 -25.84
N ASN A 214 -23.23 14.16 -26.15
CA ASN A 214 -24.13 13.33 -26.95
C ASN A 214 -25.44 12.98 -26.23
N VAL A 215 -25.42 12.79 -24.90
CA VAL A 215 -26.63 12.43 -24.15
C VAL A 215 -27.67 13.56 -24.12
N MET A 216 -27.27 14.81 -24.39
CA MET A 216 -28.17 15.95 -24.44
C MET A 216 -28.95 16.04 -25.76
N GLU A 217 -28.41 15.52 -26.87
CA GLU A 217 -28.96 15.75 -28.21
C GLU A 217 -30.38 15.18 -28.39
N PRO A 218 -30.71 13.96 -27.93
CA PRO A 218 -32.08 13.43 -28.06
C PRO A 218 -33.14 14.29 -27.37
N TYR A 219 -32.76 15.03 -26.31
CA TYR A 219 -33.68 15.86 -25.53
C TYR A 219 -33.95 17.22 -26.18
N ARG A 220 -33.24 17.60 -27.23
CA ARG A 220 -33.43 18.88 -27.93
C ARG A 220 -34.84 19.10 -28.43
N LEU A 221 -35.46 18.05 -28.97
CA LEU A 221 -36.84 18.11 -29.47
C LEU A 221 -37.80 17.36 -28.54
N SER A 222 -37.37 16.25 -27.93
CA SER A 222 -38.26 15.39 -27.14
C SER A 222 -38.55 15.93 -25.73
N ASN A 223 -37.61 16.65 -25.11
CA ASN A 223 -37.77 17.22 -23.77
C ASN A 223 -36.89 18.46 -23.55
N PRO A 224 -37.24 19.63 -24.14
CA PRO A 224 -36.42 20.84 -24.06
C PRO A 224 -36.21 21.34 -22.62
N LYS A 225 -37.16 21.09 -21.72
CA LYS A 225 -37.05 21.46 -20.30
C LYS A 225 -35.89 20.72 -19.63
N LEU A 226 -35.86 19.39 -19.75
CA LEU A 226 -34.76 18.58 -19.21
C LEU A 226 -33.42 18.99 -19.82
N ARG A 227 -33.35 19.22 -21.14
CA ARG A 227 -32.12 19.69 -21.80
C ARG A 227 -31.61 20.99 -21.20
N ASN A 228 -32.49 21.97 -20.98
CA ASN A 228 -32.09 23.27 -20.42
C ASN A 228 -31.63 23.13 -18.96
N GLU A 229 -32.26 22.26 -18.17
CA GLU A 229 -31.80 21.97 -16.80
C GLU A 229 -30.45 21.25 -16.79
N MET A 230 -30.23 20.31 -17.71
CA MET A 230 -28.93 19.67 -17.91
C MET A 230 -27.84 20.70 -18.27
N GLN A 231 -28.13 21.61 -19.20
CA GLN A 231 -27.23 22.68 -19.61
C GLN A 231 -26.91 23.61 -18.42
N ALA A 232 -27.94 24.07 -17.70
CA ALA A 232 -27.76 24.90 -16.51
C ALA A 232 -26.93 24.18 -15.44
N ARG A 233 -27.10 22.86 -15.29
CA ARG A 233 -26.31 22.06 -14.36
C ARG A 233 -24.85 21.92 -14.77
N ILE A 234 -24.57 21.76 -16.06
CA ILE A 234 -23.21 21.77 -16.61
C ILE A 234 -22.52 23.09 -16.31
N GLU A 235 -23.21 24.21 -16.55
CA GLU A 235 -22.70 25.54 -16.27
C GLU A 235 -22.43 25.74 -14.77
N ASP A 236 -23.39 25.42 -13.90
CA ASP A 236 -23.25 25.51 -12.45
C ASP A 236 -22.10 24.65 -11.92
N ALA A 237 -22.00 23.39 -12.36
CA ALA A 237 -20.89 22.51 -12.00
C ALA A 237 -19.54 23.10 -12.45
N GLY A 238 -19.48 23.70 -13.64
CA GLY A 238 -18.30 24.38 -14.15
C GLY A 238 -17.88 25.58 -13.29
N VAL A 239 -18.84 26.37 -12.80
CA VAL A 239 -18.57 27.50 -11.87
C VAL A 239 -18.12 26.99 -10.50
N MET A 240 -18.86 26.04 -9.93
CA MET A 240 -18.64 25.55 -8.57
C MET A 240 -17.33 24.78 -8.41
N CYS A 241 -16.86 24.13 -9.48
CA CYS A 241 -15.66 23.31 -9.46
C CYS A 241 -14.41 24.04 -9.96
N ARG A 242 -14.44 25.38 -10.13
CA ARG A 242 -13.25 26.15 -10.50
C ARG A 242 -12.12 25.99 -9.47
N LYS A 243 -10.92 25.72 -10.00
CA LYS A 243 -9.64 25.74 -9.30
C LYS A 243 -9.04 27.14 -9.29
N ASP A 244 -9.22 27.89 -10.37
CA ASP A 244 -8.79 29.27 -10.55
C ASP A 244 -9.90 30.06 -11.27
N PRO A 245 -10.19 31.32 -10.88
CA PRO A 245 -11.18 32.17 -11.54
C PRO A 245 -11.08 32.23 -13.07
N ARG A 246 -9.89 32.03 -13.65
CA ARG A 246 -9.63 32.32 -15.07
C ARG A 246 -9.47 31.09 -15.97
N THR A 247 -9.08 29.91 -15.48
CA THR A 247 -8.57 28.89 -16.42
C THR A 247 -8.83 27.41 -16.15
N ALA A 248 -9.19 26.96 -14.94
CA ALA A 248 -9.27 25.52 -14.67
C ALA A 248 -10.36 25.12 -13.70
N ALA A 249 -10.98 23.96 -13.92
CA ALA A 249 -11.87 23.27 -12.98
C ALA A 249 -11.23 21.96 -12.48
N TYR A 250 -11.59 21.57 -11.26
CA TYR A 250 -11.33 20.23 -10.75
C TYR A 250 -12.25 19.24 -11.45
N LEU A 251 -11.74 18.56 -12.48
CA LEU A 251 -12.54 17.69 -13.34
C LEU A 251 -13.27 16.57 -12.57
N PRO A 252 -12.64 15.90 -11.57
CA PRO A 252 -13.35 14.93 -10.75
C PRO A 252 -14.55 15.52 -9.99
N ALA A 253 -14.39 16.69 -9.37
CA ALA A 253 -15.49 17.37 -8.69
C ALA A 253 -16.59 17.84 -9.66
N TYR A 254 -16.21 18.29 -10.86
CA TYR A 254 -17.16 18.64 -11.91
C TYR A 254 -18.02 17.43 -12.30
N TYR A 255 -17.39 16.28 -12.59
CA TYR A 255 -18.13 15.05 -12.90
C TYR A 255 -18.96 14.54 -11.73
N ARG A 256 -18.46 14.64 -10.49
CA ARG A 256 -19.26 14.33 -9.29
C ARG A 256 -20.54 15.16 -9.22
N LYS A 257 -20.48 16.47 -9.48
CA LYS A 257 -21.68 17.33 -9.48
C LYS A 257 -22.71 16.94 -10.56
N LEU A 258 -22.26 16.46 -11.71
CA LEU A 258 -23.14 15.92 -12.75
C LEU A 258 -23.68 14.54 -12.36
N TRP A 259 -22.85 13.69 -11.76
CA TRP A 259 -23.23 12.37 -11.24
C TRP A 259 -24.33 12.43 -10.17
N ASP A 260 -24.31 13.47 -9.34
CA ASP A 260 -25.29 13.70 -8.27
C ASP A 260 -26.49 14.53 -8.71
N PHE A 261 -26.57 14.90 -10.00
CA PHE A 261 -27.71 15.62 -10.55
C PHE A 261 -29.00 14.83 -10.31
N LYS A 262 -30.00 15.52 -9.74
CA LYS A 262 -31.35 15.01 -9.54
C LYS A 262 -32.30 15.87 -10.37
N TYR A 263 -33.13 15.21 -11.16
CA TYR A 263 -34.17 15.85 -11.95
C TYR A 263 -35.52 15.50 -11.33
N ASP A 264 -36.28 16.52 -10.92
CA ASP A 264 -37.56 16.34 -10.22
C ASP A 264 -38.75 16.07 -11.18
N GLY A 265 -38.48 15.84 -12.48
CA GLY A 265 -39.50 15.49 -13.47
C GLY A 265 -39.72 13.98 -13.65
N ILE A 266 -40.48 13.61 -14.68
CA ILE A 266 -40.92 12.21 -14.96
C ILE A 266 -39.74 11.25 -15.24
N VAL A 267 -38.59 11.77 -15.69
CA VAL A 267 -37.38 10.97 -15.90
C VAL A 267 -36.70 10.73 -14.55
N THR A 268 -36.92 9.55 -13.97
CA THR A 268 -36.39 9.19 -12.65
C THR A 268 -34.88 8.91 -12.64
N ALA A 269 -34.26 8.74 -13.81
CA ALA A 269 -32.84 8.41 -13.92
C ALA A 269 -32.00 9.63 -14.35
N ASN A 270 -30.94 9.92 -13.60
CA ASN A 270 -29.98 10.96 -13.97
C ASN A 270 -29.31 10.61 -15.33
N PRO A 271 -29.47 11.44 -16.38
CA PRO A 271 -28.94 11.17 -17.71
C PRO A 271 -27.40 11.13 -17.76
N PHE A 272 -26.70 11.74 -16.81
CA PHE A 272 -25.24 11.75 -16.75
C PHE A 272 -24.64 10.48 -16.14
N ARG A 273 -25.44 9.62 -15.50
CA ARG A 273 -24.94 8.41 -14.80
C ARG A 273 -24.25 7.42 -15.73
N LYS A 274 -24.81 7.18 -16.92
CA LYS A 274 -24.21 6.27 -17.89
C LYS A 274 -22.90 6.86 -18.47
N PRO A 275 -22.88 8.10 -19.00
CA PRO A 275 -21.66 8.75 -19.48
C PRO A 275 -20.49 8.78 -18.50
N LEU A 276 -20.80 8.84 -17.21
CA LEU A 276 -19.81 9.02 -16.16
C LEU A 276 -19.44 7.72 -15.44
N SER A 277 -20.04 6.58 -15.77
CA SER A 277 -19.95 5.39 -14.91
C SER A 277 -18.52 4.88 -14.76
N GLU A 278 -17.74 4.93 -15.85
CA GLU A 278 -16.36 4.45 -15.84
C GLU A 278 -15.43 5.42 -15.12
N VAL A 279 -15.52 6.72 -15.43
CA VAL A 279 -14.63 7.73 -14.81
C VAL A 279 -14.93 7.94 -13.32
N MET A 280 -16.17 7.65 -12.88
CA MET A 280 -16.59 7.73 -11.49
C MET A 280 -16.45 6.42 -10.71
N ALA A 281 -15.99 5.34 -11.35
CA ALA A 281 -15.74 4.08 -10.69
C ALA A 281 -14.69 4.24 -9.57
N ASN A 282 -14.90 3.54 -8.46
CA ASN A 282 -13.97 3.53 -7.33
C ASN A 282 -13.28 2.16 -7.23
N HIS A 283 -11.99 2.13 -7.56
CA HIS A 283 -11.16 0.93 -7.47
C HIS A 283 -10.27 0.88 -6.21
N LEU A 284 -10.45 1.82 -5.26
CA LEU A 284 -9.84 1.72 -3.94
C LEU A 284 -10.43 0.53 -3.17
N THR A 285 -9.56 -0.23 -2.53
CA THR A 285 -9.94 -1.44 -1.80
C THR A 285 -9.77 -1.30 -0.30
N PHE A 286 -8.97 -0.35 0.19
CA PHE A 286 -8.71 -0.22 1.62
C PHE A 286 -9.76 0.66 2.29
N ASN A 287 -10.29 1.65 1.57
CA ASN A 287 -11.41 2.45 2.06
C ASN A 287 -12.38 2.82 0.93
N ARG A 288 -13.46 2.05 0.81
CA ARG A 288 -14.52 2.24 -0.19
C ARG A 288 -15.47 3.39 0.13
N GLY A 289 -15.36 3.99 1.31
CA GLY A 289 -16.21 5.12 1.72
C GLY A 289 -15.82 6.44 1.05
N TYR A 290 -14.69 6.49 0.35
CA TYR A 290 -14.28 7.68 -0.39
C TYR A 290 -14.88 7.72 -1.79
N GLU A 291 -15.19 8.92 -2.23
CA GLU A 291 -15.77 9.18 -3.53
C GLU A 291 -14.89 10.15 -4.34
N ALA A 292 -14.67 9.82 -5.61
CA ALA A 292 -13.96 10.69 -6.53
C ALA A 292 -14.67 12.06 -6.63
N GLY A 293 -13.91 13.15 -6.53
CA GLY A 293 -14.46 14.51 -6.62
C GLY A 293 -15.03 15.07 -5.32
N GLU A 294 -14.89 14.39 -4.18
CA GLU A 294 -15.45 14.83 -2.89
C GLU A 294 -14.41 15.12 -1.80
N GLY A 295 -14.73 16.08 -0.92
CA GLY A 295 -13.93 16.37 0.28
C GLY A 295 -12.44 16.60 -0.02
N GLN A 296 -11.56 15.88 0.67
CA GLN A 296 -10.12 15.91 0.43
C GLN A 296 -9.69 15.32 -0.92
N PHE A 297 -10.59 14.57 -1.58
CA PHE A 297 -10.40 13.92 -2.88
C PHE A 297 -11.11 14.66 -4.02
N ARG A 298 -11.36 15.97 -3.83
CA ARG A 298 -11.99 16.86 -4.82
C ARG A 298 -11.35 16.81 -6.21
N ASP A 299 -10.04 16.58 -6.27
CA ASP A 299 -9.29 16.49 -7.51
C ASP A 299 -8.72 15.09 -7.74
N PHE A 300 -9.40 14.04 -7.28
CA PHE A 300 -8.96 12.66 -7.48
C PHE A 300 -10.00 11.86 -8.26
N PHE A 301 -9.53 11.14 -9.26
CA PHE A 301 -10.23 9.99 -9.83
C PHE A 301 -9.75 8.71 -9.16
N PHE A 302 -10.65 7.75 -9.00
CA PHE A 302 -10.33 6.42 -8.47
C PHE A 302 -10.56 5.31 -9.49
N CYS A 303 -10.83 5.68 -10.75
CA CYS A 303 -11.08 4.75 -11.83
C CYS A 303 -9.79 4.16 -12.45
N GLY A 304 -8.61 4.64 -12.05
CA GLY A 304 -7.34 4.10 -12.52
C GLY A 304 -7.24 2.61 -12.22
N GLN A 305 -7.02 1.79 -13.25
CA GLN A 305 -6.81 0.35 -13.12
C GLN A 305 -5.52 -0.05 -13.82
N ILE A 306 -4.92 -1.11 -13.30
CA ILE A 306 -3.93 -1.90 -14.01
C ILE A 306 -4.29 -3.38 -13.86
N LEU A 307 -4.11 -4.12 -14.95
CA LEU A 307 -4.31 -5.55 -14.99
C LEU A 307 -3.22 -6.28 -14.21
N ASN A 308 -3.43 -7.56 -13.88
CA ASN A 308 -2.41 -8.35 -13.18
C ASN A 308 -1.14 -8.52 -14.02
N GLU A 309 -1.31 -8.57 -15.33
CA GLU A 309 -0.26 -8.72 -16.33
C GLU A 309 0.58 -7.46 -16.48
N GLU A 310 0.09 -6.31 -16.01
CA GLU A 310 0.78 -5.02 -16.02
C GLU A 310 1.53 -4.73 -14.70
N LEU A 311 1.46 -5.64 -13.72
CA LEU A 311 2.26 -5.53 -12.50
C LEU A 311 3.76 -5.63 -12.83
N PRO A 312 4.63 -4.92 -12.09
CA PRO A 312 6.06 -4.91 -12.37
C PRO A 312 6.78 -6.23 -11.99
N TRP A 313 6.03 -7.24 -11.55
CA TRP A 313 6.53 -8.58 -11.21
C TRP A 313 5.61 -9.66 -11.81
N ASN A 314 6.15 -10.87 -11.94
CA ASN A 314 5.38 -12.03 -12.36
C ASN A 314 4.53 -12.57 -11.19
N ALA A 315 3.20 -12.48 -11.30
CA ALA A 315 2.27 -12.96 -10.29
C ALA A 315 2.31 -14.49 -10.08
N GLY A 316 2.78 -15.25 -11.08
CA GLY A 316 2.90 -16.72 -11.00
C GLY A 316 4.20 -17.21 -10.38
N GLU A 317 5.17 -16.33 -10.13
CA GLU A 317 6.46 -16.70 -9.54
C GLU A 317 6.28 -17.09 -8.07
N LYS A 318 6.72 -18.29 -7.70
CA LYS A 318 6.58 -18.82 -6.34
C LYS A 318 7.81 -18.60 -5.47
N ASP A 319 8.99 -18.50 -6.08
CA ASP A 319 10.28 -18.42 -5.39
C ASP A 319 10.93 -17.07 -5.71
N TRP A 320 10.53 -16.04 -4.97
CA TRP A 320 11.04 -14.67 -5.10
C TRP A 320 11.35 -14.03 -3.77
#